data_AF-A0A2D5C816-F1
#
_entry.id   AF-A0A2D5C816-F1
#
_cell.length_a   1.000
_cell.length_b   1.000
_cell.length_c   1.000
_cell.angle_alpha   90.00
_cell.angle_beta   90.00
_cell.angle_gamma   90.00
#
_symmetry.space_group_name_H-M   'P 1'
#
loop_
_entity.id
_entity.type
_entity.pdbx_description
1 polymer ?
#
loop_
_entity_poly.entity_id
_entity_poly.type
_entity_poly.pdbx_seq_one_letter_code
_entity_poly.pdbx_strand_id
1 'polypeptide(L)'
;MKKNSYFKIGSGSRKGFVSKFQDNELKETINQNQVSTLRNQIITKSSENMNELINNCVSLTVTSPPYNIGKDSDEDLSDDEYWKMIKKVFEEVYRVTQSGGRLVVNVANLGRKPYIPFSKYFIEIIMEIGFLMRGEIIWQKSKGANANFAWGSWLSPSNPVIRDIHEYCLVFSKDSMKNSTKGESTIEKEEFMESTLSIWNINPARAKKIGHPAPFPIELAKRFINLYSFKKDLILDPFIGSGTTAISAKLLDRDYIGYELNPDYVEIAKKRIENEVS
;
A
#
# COMPACT_ATOMS: atom_id res chain seq x y z
N MET A 1 30.00 18.17 -2.57
CA MET A 1 29.97 18.17 -4.04
C MET A 1 28.51 18.19 -4.50
N LYS A 2 28.05 19.30 -5.11
CA LYS A 2 26.73 19.38 -5.75
C LYS A 2 26.72 18.41 -6.93
N LYS A 3 25.87 17.38 -6.90
CA LYS A 3 25.66 16.51 -8.07
C LYS A 3 24.95 17.35 -9.13
N ASN A 4 25.67 17.73 -10.18
CA ASN A 4 25.08 18.32 -11.37
C ASN A 4 24.05 17.33 -11.96
N SER A 5 22.88 17.84 -12.30
CA SER A 5 21.88 17.12 -13.09
C SER A 5 22.54 16.50 -14.33
N TYR A 6 22.32 15.20 -14.55
CA TYR A 6 22.90 14.45 -15.68
C TYR A 6 22.30 14.81 -17.05
N PHE A 7 21.44 15.83 -17.12
CA PHE A 7 20.63 16.07 -18.32
C PHE A 7 20.78 17.51 -18.80
N LYS A 8 21.66 17.71 -19.80
CA LYS A 8 21.76 18.96 -20.55
C LYS A 8 20.50 19.18 -21.41
N ILE A 9 20.07 20.43 -21.47
CA ILE A 9 18.91 20.91 -22.24
C ILE A 9 19.08 20.58 -23.73
N GLY A 10 18.04 19.96 -24.32
CA GLY A 10 17.87 19.79 -25.78
C GLY A 10 18.15 18.39 -26.32
N SER A 11 17.08 17.60 -26.60
CA SER A 11 16.92 16.71 -27.79
C SER A 11 15.83 15.62 -27.61
N GLY A 12 14.55 15.90 -27.87
CA GLY A 12 13.50 14.88 -28.08
C GLY A 12 12.17 15.20 -27.39
N SER A 13 11.04 14.98 -28.07
CA SER A 13 9.69 15.31 -27.55
C SER A 13 9.35 14.65 -26.21
N ARG A 14 9.88 13.44 -25.95
CA ARG A 14 9.80 12.78 -24.63
C ARG A 14 10.66 13.45 -23.56
N LYS A 15 11.76 14.12 -23.93
CA LYS A 15 12.60 14.88 -22.98
C LYS A 15 11.84 16.09 -22.45
N GLY A 16 11.13 16.81 -23.32
CA GLY A 16 10.26 17.91 -22.90
C GLY A 16 9.02 17.45 -22.14
N PHE A 17 8.50 16.24 -22.40
CA PHE A 17 7.40 15.66 -21.62
C PHE A 17 7.87 15.27 -20.22
N VAL A 18 8.97 14.52 -20.09
CA VAL A 18 9.51 14.06 -18.79
C VAL A 18 10.04 15.22 -17.96
N SER A 19 10.73 16.19 -18.58
CA SER A 19 11.26 17.36 -17.84
C SER A 19 10.14 18.23 -17.26
N LYS A 20 8.97 18.33 -17.91
CA LYS A 20 7.80 19.03 -17.34
C LYS A 20 7.32 18.42 -16.02
N PHE A 21 7.55 17.12 -15.79
CA PHE A 21 7.22 16.44 -14.52
C PHE A 21 8.39 16.44 -13.52
N GLN A 22 9.61 16.83 -13.94
CA GLN A 22 10.80 16.90 -13.09
C GLN A 22 11.13 18.34 -12.65
N ASP A 23 10.81 19.34 -13.49
CA ASP A 23 11.14 20.75 -13.26
C ASP A 23 10.02 21.51 -12.52
N ASN A 24 8.76 21.06 -12.62
CA ASN A 24 7.66 21.62 -11.83
C ASN A 24 7.71 21.07 -10.39
N GLU A 25 8.44 21.78 -9.54
CA GLU A 25 8.17 21.87 -8.11
C GLU A 25 8.14 20.54 -7.31
N LEU A 26 9.30 19.91 -7.10
CA LEU A 26 9.58 19.42 -5.76
C LEU A 26 9.86 20.64 -4.87
N LYS A 27 8.83 21.44 -4.57
CA LYS A 27 8.89 22.34 -3.42
C LYS A 27 9.01 21.40 -2.23
N GLU A 28 10.23 21.11 -1.80
CA GLU A 28 10.54 20.37 -0.57
C GLU A 28 10.11 21.21 0.63
N THR A 29 8.80 21.45 0.77
CA THR A 29 8.22 21.98 1.99
C THR A 29 8.19 20.80 2.94
N ILE A 30 9.35 20.52 3.53
CA ILE A 30 9.50 19.46 4.53
C ILE A 30 8.79 19.94 5.79
N ASN A 31 7.60 19.40 6.00
CA ASN A 31 6.89 19.64 7.24
C ASN A 31 7.63 18.96 8.40
N GLN A 32 7.52 19.56 9.60
CA GLN A 32 8.11 18.97 10.79
C GLN A 32 7.39 17.67 11.15
N ASN A 33 8.14 16.57 11.23
CA ASN A 33 7.65 15.28 11.68
C ASN A 33 7.49 15.25 13.20
N GLN A 34 6.48 14.52 13.65
CA GLN A 34 6.11 14.39 15.05
C GLN A 34 6.17 12.92 15.49
N VAL A 35 6.17 12.70 16.79
CA VAL A 35 6.20 11.35 17.39
C VAL A 35 4.87 11.14 18.10
N SER A 36 4.08 10.18 17.62
CA SER A 36 2.84 9.80 18.29
C SER A 36 3.14 9.05 19.59
N THR A 37 2.38 9.34 20.64
CA THR A 37 2.36 8.54 21.88
C THR A 37 1.55 7.26 21.72
N LEU A 38 0.65 7.20 20.73
CA LEU A 38 -0.19 6.04 20.44
C LEU A 38 0.61 4.99 19.69
N ARG A 39 0.75 3.79 20.27
CA ARG A 39 1.53 2.68 19.73
C ARG A 39 0.80 1.35 19.92
N ASN A 40 0.90 0.47 18.93
CA ASN A 40 0.47 -0.93 18.97
C ASN A 40 -1.02 -1.11 19.32
N GLN A 41 -1.88 -0.36 18.64
CA GLN A 41 -3.33 -0.40 18.86
C GLN A 41 -4.10 -0.65 17.57
N ILE A 42 -5.21 -1.35 17.71
CA ILE A 42 -6.26 -1.44 16.70
C ILE A 42 -7.45 -0.65 17.23
N ILE A 43 -7.84 0.39 16.50
CA ILE A 43 -8.95 1.27 16.85
C ILE A 43 -10.20 0.79 16.12
N THR A 44 -11.26 0.49 16.87
CA THR A 44 -12.55 0.05 16.32
C THR A 44 -13.38 1.25 15.84
N LYS A 45 -13.03 1.83 14.68
CA LYS A 45 -13.61 3.07 14.13
C LYS A 45 -13.30 3.20 12.63
N SER A 46 -14.11 3.98 11.91
CA SER A 46 -13.80 4.40 10.53
C SER A 46 -12.48 5.18 10.47
N SER A 47 -11.62 4.80 9.54
CA SER A 47 -10.39 5.53 9.19
C SER A 47 -10.65 6.81 8.38
N GLU A 48 -11.90 7.13 8.03
CA GLU A 48 -12.27 8.44 7.46
C GLU A 48 -12.00 9.61 8.44
N ASN A 49 -11.78 9.29 9.73
CA ASN A 49 -11.39 10.25 10.75
C ASN A 49 -10.41 9.61 11.74
N MET A 50 -9.14 10.02 11.68
CA MET A 50 -8.05 9.56 12.54
C MET A 50 -7.64 10.66 13.54
N ASN A 51 -8.61 11.31 14.20
CA ASN A 51 -8.33 12.40 15.16
C ASN A 51 -7.50 11.96 16.38
N GLU A 52 -7.36 10.66 16.61
CA GLU A 52 -6.46 10.05 17.59
C GLU A 52 -4.98 10.20 17.20
N LEU A 53 -4.68 10.43 15.92
CA LEU A 53 -3.33 10.60 15.38
C LEU A 53 -3.02 12.06 15.08
N ILE A 54 -1.88 12.51 15.59
CA ILE A 54 -1.32 13.83 15.26
C ILE A 54 -0.76 13.85 13.84
N ASN A 55 -0.59 15.04 13.27
CA ASN A 55 -0.06 15.21 11.91
C ASN A 55 1.38 14.71 11.81
N ASN A 56 1.77 14.21 10.63
CA ASN A 56 3.15 13.82 10.32
C ASN A 56 3.81 12.88 11.35
N CYS A 57 3.12 11.84 11.82
CA CYS A 57 3.64 10.89 12.81
C CYS A 57 3.79 9.45 12.33
N VAL A 58 3.24 9.11 11.16
CA VAL A 58 3.30 7.78 10.55
C VAL A 58 4.42 7.73 9.52
N SER A 59 5.33 6.76 9.65
CA SER A 59 6.49 6.64 8.75
C SER A 59 6.14 5.88 7.47
N LEU A 60 5.31 4.84 7.59
CA LEU A 60 4.90 4.01 6.47
C LEU A 60 3.44 3.56 6.67
N THR A 61 2.64 3.66 5.63
CA THR A 61 1.34 2.99 5.54
C THR A 61 1.46 1.80 4.58
N VAL A 62 1.02 0.61 5.00
CA VAL A 62 0.89 -0.57 4.14
C VAL A 62 -0.54 -1.08 4.30
N THR A 63 -1.30 -1.13 3.20
CA THR A 63 -2.73 -1.46 3.28
C THR A 63 -3.26 -2.10 2.01
N SER A 64 -4.47 -2.65 2.10
CA SER A 64 -5.27 -3.17 1.00
C SER A 64 -6.73 -2.75 1.23
N PRO A 65 -7.23 -1.73 0.53
CA PRO A 65 -8.59 -1.24 0.73
C PRO A 65 -9.66 -2.30 0.42
N PRO A 66 -10.86 -2.20 1.03
CA PRO A 66 -12.02 -2.97 0.60
C PRO A 66 -12.38 -2.56 -0.83
N TYR A 67 -13.00 -3.47 -1.60
CA TYR A 67 -13.30 -3.24 -3.03
C TYR A 67 -14.79 -3.10 -3.35
N ASN A 68 -15.64 -3.05 -2.32
CA ASN A 68 -17.10 -2.95 -2.48
C ASN A 68 -17.69 -4.00 -3.43
N ILE A 69 -17.10 -5.21 -3.44
CA ILE A 69 -17.59 -6.35 -4.20
C ILE A 69 -18.37 -7.14 -3.17
N GLY A 70 -19.71 -7.08 -3.19
CA GLY A 70 -20.67 -7.60 -2.17
C GLY A 70 -20.51 -9.07 -1.74
N LYS A 71 -19.34 -9.41 -1.23
CA LYS A 71 -18.94 -10.65 -0.59
C LYS A 71 -18.39 -10.25 0.77
N ASP A 72 -19.27 -10.37 1.75
CA ASP A 72 -18.97 -10.47 3.18
C ASP A 72 -18.57 -9.18 3.94
N SER A 73 -18.96 -7.98 3.47
CA SER A 73 -18.99 -6.78 4.33
C SER A 73 -20.09 -5.79 3.92
N ASP A 74 -20.70 -5.20 4.94
CA ASP A 74 -21.94 -4.41 4.96
C ASP A 74 -21.97 -3.17 4.05
N GLU A 75 -23.18 -2.89 3.55
CA GLU A 75 -23.64 -1.79 2.69
C GLU A 75 -23.14 -1.81 1.22
N ASP A 76 -24.09 -2.02 0.30
CA ASP A 76 -23.91 -1.79 -1.15
C ASP A 76 -23.73 -0.28 -1.38
N LEU A 77 -22.54 0.26 -1.06
CA LEU A 77 -22.20 1.64 -1.38
C LEU A 77 -22.33 1.83 -2.89
N SER A 78 -22.88 2.95 -3.31
CA SER A 78 -22.72 3.36 -4.71
C SER A 78 -21.24 3.59 -5.02
N ASP A 79 -20.86 3.48 -6.30
CA ASP A 79 -19.48 3.76 -6.73
C ASP A 79 -18.99 5.13 -6.25
N ASP A 80 -19.86 6.14 -6.28
CA ASP A 80 -19.55 7.50 -5.81
C ASP A 80 -19.30 7.56 -4.30
N GLU A 81 -20.09 6.84 -3.50
CA GLU A 81 -19.90 6.78 -2.04
C GLU A 81 -18.61 6.04 -1.68
N TYR A 82 -18.33 4.94 -2.37
CA TYR A 82 -17.08 4.21 -2.22
C TYR A 82 -15.86 5.09 -2.49
N TRP A 83 -15.83 5.79 -3.63
CA TRP A 83 -14.69 6.66 -3.95
C TRP A 83 -14.58 7.88 -3.04
N LYS A 84 -15.70 8.42 -2.54
CA LYS A 84 -15.69 9.47 -1.50
C LYS A 84 -15.09 8.97 -0.19
N MET A 85 -15.46 7.77 0.27
CA MET A 85 -14.89 7.14 1.45
C MET A 85 -13.38 6.91 1.27
N ILE A 86 -12.97 6.30 0.16
CA ILE A 86 -11.55 6.08 -0.18
C ILE A 86 -10.77 7.39 -0.17
N LYS A 87 -11.29 8.45 -0.80
CA LYS A 87 -10.64 9.77 -0.81
C LYS A 87 -10.43 10.32 0.60
N LYS A 88 -11.46 10.33 1.45
CA LYS A 88 -11.36 10.80 2.84
C LYS A 88 -10.32 10.02 3.66
N VAL A 89 -10.32 8.68 3.53
CA VAL A 89 -9.33 7.85 4.22
C VAL A 89 -7.91 8.23 3.78
N PHE A 90 -7.67 8.39 2.47
CA PHE A 90 -6.35 8.76 1.98
C PHE A 90 -5.97 10.22 2.29
N GLU A 91 -6.93 11.13 2.46
CA GLU A 91 -6.68 12.48 3.00
C GLU A 91 -6.16 12.40 4.44
N GLU A 92 -6.75 11.55 5.29
CA GLU A 92 -6.25 11.30 6.65
C GLU A 92 -4.88 10.61 6.64
N VAL A 93 -4.68 9.61 5.77
CA VAL A 93 -3.38 8.97 5.58
C VAL A 93 -2.33 10.01 5.17
N TYR A 94 -2.64 10.90 4.23
CA TYR A 94 -1.74 11.99 3.85
C TYR A 94 -1.45 12.91 5.04
N ARG A 95 -2.46 13.33 5.80
CA ARG A 95 -2.30 14.19 6.99
C ARG A 95 -1.35 13.59 8.03
N VAL A 96 -1.50 12.30 8.35
CA VAL A 96 -0.70 11.64 9.39
C VAL A 96 0.65 11.13 8.89
N THR A 97 0.83 10.94 7.58
CA THR A 97 2.12 10.51 7.02
C THR A 97 3.17 11.60 7.21
N GLN A 98 4.35 11.20 7.68
CA GLN A 98 5.54 12.04 7.81
C GLN A 98 5.97 12.62 6.46
N SER A 99 6.59 13.80 6.47
CA SER A 99 7.33 14.27 5.29
C SER A 99 8.42 13.24 4.95
N GLY A 100 8.53 12.82 3.70
CA GLY A 100 9.39 11.70 3.27
C GLY A 100 8.91 10.31 3.70
N GLY A 101 7.79 10.22 4.42
CA GLY A 101 7.08 8.99 4.72
C GLY A 101 6.42 8.40 3.49
N ARG A 102 6.04 7.13 3.58
CA ARG A 102 5.67 6.31 2.42
C ARG A 102 4.29 5.71 2.56
N LEU A 103 3.67 5.44 1.43
CA LEU A 103 2.39 4.74 1.33
C LEU A 103 2.53 3.60 0.33
N VAL A 104 2.08 2.41 0.73
CA VAL A 104 1.94 1.24 -0.14
C VAL A 104 0.47 0.80 -0.13
N VAL A 105 -0.13 0.76 -1.31
CA VAL A 105 -1.51 0.30 -1.51
C VAL A 105 -1.49 -0.95 -2.38
N ASN A 106 -1.87 -2.08 -1.81
CA ASN A 106 -2.12 -3.30 -2.57
C ASN A 106 -3.50 -3.21 -3.23
N VAL A 107 -3.55 -3.38 -4.55
CA VAL A 107 -4.73 -3.26 -5.39
C VAL A 107 -4.90 -4.52 -6.24
N ALA A 108 -6.02 -5.22 -6.05
CA ALA A 108 -6.42 -6.34 -6.88
C ALA A 108 -7.05 -5.86 -8.20
N ASN A 109 -6.86 -6.64 -9.27
CA ASN A 109 -7.56 -6.41 -10.53
C ASN A 109 -9.02 -6.86 -10.42
N LEU A 110 -9.95 -5.97 -10.79
CA LEU A 110 -11.39 -6.19 -10.73
C LEU A 110 -12.01 -6.07 -12.11
N GLY A 111 -13.09 -6.83 -12.36
CA GLY A 111 -13.81 -6.80 -13.63
C GLY A 111 -13.07 -7.46 -14.78
N ARG A 112 -13.77 -8.31 -15.56
CA ARG A 112 -13.19 -8.99 -16.74
C ARG A 112 -13.98 -8.76 -18.02
N LYS A 113 -15.12 -8.09 -17.94
CA LYS A 113 -16.05 -7.83 -19.06
C LYS A 113 -16.85 -6.54 -18.80
N PRO A 114 -16.28 -5.34 -18.95
CA PRO A 114 -14.91 -5.03 -19.40
C PRO A 114 -13.84 -5.21 -18.30
N TYR A 115 -12.56 -5.20 -18.70
CA TYR A 115 -11.45 -5.07 -17.74
C TYR A 115 -11.45 -3.65 -17.18
N ILE A 116 -11.43 -3.52 -15.86
CA ILE A 116 -11.39 -2.23 -15.19
C ILE A 116 -9.99 -2.07 -14.58
N PRO A 117 -9.19 -1.09 -15.02
CA PRO A 117 -7.87 -0.83 -14.45
C PRO A 117 -8.03 -0.20 -13.07
N PHE A 118 -8.39 -1.00 -12.08
CA PHE A 118 -8.80 -0.50 -10.76
C PHE A 118 -7.69 0.30 -10.06
N SER A 119 -6.44 -0.09 -10.26
CA SER A 119 -5.25 0.65 -9.79
C SER A 119 -5.18 2.10 -10.30
N LYS A 120 -5.69 2.37 -11.51
CA LYS A 120 -5.71 3.72 -12.10
C LYS A 120 -6.42 4.72 -11.19
N TYR A 121 -7.58 4.36 -10.67
CA TYR A 121 -8.39 5.26 -9.85
C TYR A 121 -7.72 5.58 -8.51
N PHE A 122 -7.07 4.60 -7.88
CA PHE A 122 -6.25 4.86 -6.69
C PHE A 122 -5.08 5.79 -7.00
N ILE A 123 -4.37 5.58 -8.11
CA ILE A 123 -3.26 6.45 -8.53
C ILE A 123 -3.76 7.89 -8.69
N GLU A 124 -4.87 8.10 -9.42
CA GLU A 124 -5.43 9.43 -9.66
C GLU A 124 -5.80 10.14 -8.35
N ILE A 125 -6.56 9.47 -7.47
CA ILE A 125 -6.98 10.04 -6.17
C ILE A 125 -5.79 10.35 -5.27
N ILE A 126 -4.85 9.41 -5.12
CA ILE A 126 -3.71 9.56 -4.22
C ILE A 126 -2.77 10.67 -4.70
N MET A 127 -2.57 10.79 -6.01
CA MET A 127 -1.79 11.89 -6.59
C MET A 127 -2.51 13.24 -6.48
N GLU A 128 -3.83 13.28 -6.66
CA GLU A 128 -4.64 14.51 -6.45
C GLU A 128 -4.52 15.02 -5.02
N ILE A 129 -4.50 14.13 -4.02
CA ILE A 129 -4.30 14.47 -2.60
C ILE A 129 -2.91 15.08 -2.34
N GLY A 130 -1.92 14.77 -3.17
CA GLY A 130 -0.57 15.36 -3.11
C GLY A 130 0.56 14.37 -2.83
N PHE A 131 0.29 13.07 -2.82
CA PHE A 131 1.35 12.06 -2.77
C PHE A 131 2.13 12.02 -4.09
N LEU A 132 3.44 11.78 -3.98
CA LEU A 132 4.35 11.61 -5.11
C LEU A 132 4.44 10.13 -5.46
N MET A 133 4.08 9.76 -6.69
CA MET A 133 4.21 8.39 -7.18
C MET A 133 5.68 7.99 -7.27
N ARG A 134 6.04 6.89 -6.61
CA ARG A 134 7.41 6.35 -6.57
C ARG A 134 7.61 5.21 -7.55
N GLY A 135 6.56 4.43 -7.79
CA GLY A 135 6.57 3.31 -8.72
C GLY A 135 5.55 2.25 -8.35
N GLU A 136 5.56 1.18 -9.12
CA GLU A 136 4.64 0.04 -8.97
C GLU A 136 5.47 -1.23 -8.78
N ILE A 137 5.06 -2.04 -7.81
CA ILE A 137 5.58 -3.39 -7.60
C ILE A 137 4.49 -4.37 -7.98
N ILE A 138 4.82 -5.33 -8.84
CA ILE A 138 3.94 -6.40 -9.28
C ILE A 138 4.12 -7.57 -8.31
N TRP A 139 3.11 -7.79 -7.46
CA TRP A 139 3.09 -8.98 -6.62
C TRP A 139 2.51 -10.16 -7.41
N GLN A 140 3.39 -11.06 -7.85
CA GLN A 140 3.03 -12.27 -8.56
C GLN A 140 2.64 -13.37 -7.57
N LYS A 141 1.33 -13.66 -7.50
CA LYS A 141 0.72 -14.65 -6.59
C LYS A 141 0.93 -16.09 -7.03
N SER A 142 1.14 -16.32 -8.33
CA SER A 142 1.35 -17.66 -8.88
C SER A 142 2.21 -17.63 -10.14
N LYS A 143 2.99 -18.69 -10.35
CA LYS A 143 3.88 -18.84 -11.53
C LYS A 143 3.24 -19.64 -12.68
N GLY A 144 1.93 -19.93 -12.64
CA GLY A 144 1.32 -20.86 -13.61
C GLY A 144 -0.19 -20.75 -13.77
N ALA A 145 -0.69 -21.50 -14.75
CA ALA A 145 -2.05 -21.56 -15.29
C ALA A 145 -3.18 -21.95 -14.30
N ASN A 146 -2.92 -21.97 -12.99
CA ASN A 146 -3.88 -22.37 -11.96
C ASN A 146 -4.83 -21.22 -11.54
N ALA A 147 -4.70 -20.05 -12.14
CA ALA A 147 -5.67 -18.97 -12.00
C ALA A 147 -6.86 -19.23 -12.94
N ASN A 148 -8.02 -19.58 -12.34
CA ASN A 148 -9.40 -19.55 -12.84
C ASN A 148 -9.65 -19.63 -14.36
N PHE A 149 -10.53 -20.57 -14.75
CA PHE A 149 -11.02 -20.97 -16.08
C PHE A 149 -11.58 -19.88 -17.04
N ALA A 150 -11.32 -18.59 -16.81
CA ALA A 150 -11.75 -17.50 -17.67
C ALA A 150 -10.82 -17.34 -18.88
N TRP A 151 -10.72 -18.36 -19.73
CA TRP A 151 -10.00 -18.30 -21.01
C TRP A 151 -10.71 -17.40 -22.03
N GLY A 152 -11.99 -17.10 -21.80
CA GLY A 152 -12.87 -16.62 -22.84
C GLY A 152 -13.01 -17.69 -23.91
N SER A 153 -12.57 -17.41 -25.13
CA SER A 153 -12.52 -18.39 -26.22
C SER A 153 -11.23 -19.23 -26.15
N TRP A 154 -11.38 -20.54 -25.97
CA TRP A 154 -10.26 -21.49 -25.99
C TRP A 154 -9.73 -21.70 -27.41
N LEU A 155 -8.42 -21.51 -27.62
CA LEU A 155 -7.74 -21.66 -28.92
C LEU A 155 -8.45 -20.92 -30.08
N SER A 156 -9.08 -19.80 -29.78
CA SER A 156 -9.78 -18.98 -30.76
C SER A 156 -9.56 -17.49 -30.51
N PRO A 157 -9.33 -16.69 -31.56
CA PRO A 157 -9.17 -15.25 -31.44
C PRO A 157 -10.49 -14.51 -31.18
N SER A 158 -11.63 -15.21 -31.12
CA SER A 158 -12.95 -14.58 -30.95
C SER A 158 -13.06 -13.76 -29.67
N ASN A 159 -12.51 -14.25 -28.55
CA ASN A 159 -12.50 -13.54 -27.27
C ASN A 159 -11.52 -14.17 -26.24
N PRO A 160 -10.20 -14.27 -26.51
CA PRO A 160 -9.26 -14.71 -25.49
C PRO A 160 -9.15 -13.68 -24.35
N VAL A 161 -9.15 -14.14 -23.10
CA VAL A 161 -9.09 -13.26 -21.91
C VAL A 161 -7.76 -13.42 -21.17
N ILE A 162 -7.18 -12.29 -20.75
CA ILE A 162 -5.95 -12.25 -19.95
C ILE A 162 -6.21 -12.81 -18.55
N ARG A 163 -5.29 -13.63 -18.04
CA ARG A 163 -5.36 -14.19 -16.69
C ARG A 163 -4.54 -13.35 -15.72
N ASP A 164 -5.21 -12.75 -14.75
CA ASP A 164 -4.55 -12.06 -13.64
C ASP A 164 -3.85 -13.07 -12.72
N ILE A 165 -2.53 -13.03 -12.74
CA ILE A 165 -1.68 -13.82 -11.83
C ILE A 165 -0.98 -12.94 -10.79
N HIS A 166 -1.28 -11.63 -10.80
CA HIS A 166 -0.63 -10.63 -9.97
C HIS A 166 -1.62 -9.64 -9.37
N GLU A 167 -1.14 -8.85 -8.42
CA GLU A 167 -1.77 -7.63 -7.90
C GLU A 167 -0.75 -6.49 -7.96
N TYR A 168 -1.26 -5.25 -7.97
CA TYR A 168 -0.43 -4.06 -7.97
C TYR A 168 -0.17 -3.60 -6.54
N CYS A 169 1.09 -3.40 -6.18
CA CYS A 169 1.48 -2.68 -4.98
C CYS A 169 1.96 -1.29 -5.40
N LEU A 170 1.10 -0.29 -5.26
CA LEU A 170 1.36 1.09 -5.64
C LEU A 170 2.17 1.77 -4.53
N VAL A 171 3.30 2.39 -4.86
CA VAL A 171 4.21 3.00 -3.87
C VAL A 171 4.28 4.51 -4.06
N PHE A 172 4.06 5.25 -2.98
CA PHE A 172 4.08 6.71 -2.96
C PHE A 172 4.95 7.27 -1.83
N SER A 173 5.28 8.55 -1.93
CA SER A 173 5.98 9.32 -0.89
C SER A 173 5.32 10.68 -0.69
N LYS A 174 5.27 11.16 0.55
CA LYS A 174 4.76 12.51 0.85
C LYS A 174 5.91 13.51 0.86
N ASP A 175 5.71 14.68 0.27
CA ASP A 175 6.61 15.87 0.24
C ASP A 175 8.01 15.67 -0.38
N SER A 176 8.67 14.52 -0.17
CA SER A 176 10.00 14.21 -0.71
C SER A 176 10.17 12.72 -1.01
N MET A 177 10.94 12.40 -2.06
CA MET A 177 11.32 11.02 -2.41
C MET A 177 12.33 10.40 -1.44
N LYS A 178 12.97 11.25 -0.62
CA LYS A 178 13.93 10.84 0.41
C LYS A 178 13.20 10.81 1.76
N ASN A 179 13.44 9.75 2.52
CA ASN A 179 12.96 9.72 3.89
C ASN A 179 13.65 10.83 4.71
N SER A 180 12.86 11.65 5.41
CA SER A 180 13.37 12.76 6.20
C SER A 180 13.74 12.35 7.64
N THR A 181 13.37 11.14 8.07
CA THR A 181 13.77 10.58 9.36
C THR A 181 15.11 9.84 9.29
N LYS A 182 15.71 9.61 10.45
CA LYS A 182 16.88 8.75 10.63
C LYS A 182 16.55 7.69 11.67
N GLY A 183 17.06 6.47 11.49
CA GLY A 183 16.88 5.38 12.44
C GLY A 183 17.78 4.19 12.12
N GLU A 184 17.60 3.11 12.88
CA GLU A 184 18.29 1.83 12.67
C GLU A 184 17.63 1.09 11.49
N SER A 185 18.41 0.83 10.45
CA SER A 185 17.99 -0.02 9.33
C SER A 185 18.23 -1.48 9.69
N THR A 186 17.24 -2.33 9.43
CA THR A 186 17.29 -3.78 9.72
C THR A 186 17.28 -4.64 8.47
N ILE A 187 17.33 -4.03 7.27
CA ILE A 187 17.35 -4.75 6.00
C ILE A 187 18.77 -5.21 5.68
N GLU A 188 18.90 -6.49 5.34
CA GLU A 188 20.17 -7.08 4.90
C GLU A 188 20.41 -6.80 3.41
N LYS A 189 21.68 -6.93 2.98
CA LYS A 189 22.08 -6.59 1.61
C LYS A 189 21.31 -7.38 0.56
N GLU A 190 21.21 -8.70 0.71
CA GLU A 190 20.54 -9.58 -0.24
C GLU A 190 19.04 -9.26 -0.32
N GLU A 191 18.39 -9.08 0.84
CA GLU A 191 16.98 -8.68 0.92
C GLU A 191 16.75 -7.31 0.27
N PHE A 192 17.66 -6.35 0.44
CA PHE A 192 17.58 -5.04 -0.21
C PHE A 192 17.64 -5.17 -1.74
N MET A 193 18.58 -5.97 -2.26
CA MET A 193 18.70 -6.18 -3.70
C MET A 193 17.45 -6.83 -4.30
N GLU A 194 16.87 -7.81 -3.61
CA GLU A 194 15.63 -8.45 -4.05
C GLU A 194 14.41 -7.53 -3.94
N SER A 195 14.31 -6.79 -2.84
CA SER A 195 13.18 -5.88 -2.57
C SER A 195 13.19 -4.63 -3.44
N THR A 196 14.29 -4.32 -4.12
CA THR A 196 14.35 -3.20 -5.06
C THR A 196 13.93 -3.57 -6.49
N LEU A 197 13.61 -4.84 -6.75
CA LEU A 197 13.04 -5.29 -8.02
C LEU A 197 11.54 -4.99 -8.10
N SER A 198 11.04 -4.77 -9.31
CA SER A 198 9.63 -4.43 -9.55
C SER A 198 8.68 -5.62 -9.60
N ILE A 199 9.18 -6.87 -9.54
CA ILE A 199 8.35 -8.09 -9.57
C ILE A 199 8.71 -8.97 -8.38
N TRP A 200 7.74 -9.23 -7.52
CA TRP A 200 7.91 -10.06 -6.33
C TRP A 200 7.10 -11.34 -6.44
N ASN A 201 7.77 -12.48 -6.27
CA ASN A 201 7.15 -13.79 -6.31
C ASN A 201 6.89 -14.27 -4.87
N ILE A 202 5.68 -14.03 -4.37
CA ILE A 202 5.30 -14.39 -3.00
C ILE A 202 3.98 -15.16 -3.08
N ASN A 203 3.91 -16.34 -2.44
CA ASN A 203 2.69 -17.14 -2.45
C ASN A 203 1.59 -16.47 -1.57
N PRO A 204 0.31 -16.54 -1.97
CA PRO A 204 -0.78 -16.00 -1.18
C PRO A 204 -0.96 -16.77 0.14
N ALA A 205 -1.49 -16.07 1.15
CA ALA A 205 -1.86 -16.69 2.42
C ALA A 205 -2.97 -17.74 2.23
N ARG A 206 -2.91 -18.85 3.00
CA ARG A 206 -3.92 -19.92 2.94
C ARG A 206 -5.17 -19.53 3.74
N ALA A 207 -6.25 -19.13 3.06
CA ALA A 207 -7.52 -18.69 3.66
C ALA A 207 -8.19 -19.71 4.62
N LYS A 208 -8.05 -21.01 4.35
CA LYS A 208 -8.80 -22.08 5.03
C LYS A 208 -8.52 -22.28 6.53
N LYS A 209 -7.46 -21.70 7.08
CA LYS A 209 -7.13 -21.86 8.52
C LYS A 209 -7.69 -20.73 9.41
N ILE A 210 -8.15 -19.62 8.83
CA ILE A 210 -8.30 -18.36 9.55
C ILE A 210 -9.76 -17.88 9.58
N GLY A 211 -10.67 -18.44 8.77
CA GLY A 211 -12.10 -18.06 8.79
C GLY A 211 -12.39 -16.67 8.22
N HIS A 212 -11.42 -16.05 7.54
CA HIS A 212 -11.53 -14.70 6.99
C HIS A 212 -11.17 -14.63 5.51
N PRO A 213 -11.74 -13.65 4.77
CA PRO A 213 -11.30 -13.32 3.42
C PRO A 213 -9.78 -13.10 3.41
N ALA A 214 -9.10 -13.71 2.45
CA ALA A 214 -7.64 -13.86 2.48
C ALA A 214 -6.91 -12.50 2.44
N PRO A 215 -6.26 -12.06 3.54
CA PRO A 215 -5.41 -10.87 3.49
C PRO A 215 -4.20 -11.12 2.60
N PHE A 216 -3.52 -10.06 2.16
CA PHE A 216 -2.17 -10.20 1.60
C PHE A 216 -1.25 -10.90 2.64
N PRO A 217 -0.20 -11.62 2.18
CA PRO A 217 0.62 -12.45 3.08
C PRO A 217 1.54 -11.60 3.96
N ILE A 218 1.84 -12.10 5.16
CA ILE A 218 2.78 -11.50 6.13
C ILE A 218 4.12 -11.16 5.47
N GLU A 219 4.64 -12.07 4.62
CA GLU A 219 5.90 -11.87 3.90
C GLU A 219 5.89 -10.62 3.02
N LEU A 220 4.79 -10.36 2.31
CA LEU A 220 4.65 -9.18 1.46
C LEU A 220 4.74 -7.90 2.29
N ALA A 221 3.99 -7.86 3.40
CA ALA A 221 3.99 -6.72 4.31
C ALA A 221 5.35 -6.51 4.99
N LYS A 222 6.01 -7.59 5.45
CA LYS A 222 7.34 -7.56 6.05
C LYS A 222 8.35 -6.94 5.09
N ARG A 223 8.32 -7.34 3.82
CA ARG A 223 9.23 -6.83 2.80
C ARG A 223 9.08 -5.32 2.61
N PHE A 224 7.84 -4.81 2.54
CA PHE A 224 7.58 -3.37 2.49
C PHE A 224 8.06 -2.65 3.76
N ILE A 225 7.73 -3.17 4.94
CA ILE A 225 8.11 -2.56 6.23
C ILE A 225 9.63 -2.49 6.36
N ASN A 226 10.35 -3.55 6.03
CA ASN A 226 11.81 -3.57 6.13
C ASN A 226 12.48 -2.65 5.11
N LEU A 227 11.95 -2.58 3.89
CA LEU A 227 12.46 -1.71 2.83
C LEU A 227 12.18 -0.22 3.11
N TYR A 228 11.04 0.08 3.75
CA TYR A 228 10.49 1.43 3.80
C TYR A 228 10.37 2.06 5.19
N SER A 229 10.82 1.41 6.25
CA SER A 229 10.83 1.96 7.61
C SER A 229 12.10 1.61 8.38
N PHE A 230 12.43 2.42 9.37
CA PHE A 230 13.42 2.09 10.39
C PHE A 230 12.79 1.35 11.56
N LYS A 231 13.62 0.70 12.38
CA LYS A 231 13.18 0.09 13.63
C LYS A 231 12.50 1.14 14.53
N LYS A 232 11.45 0.74 15.25
CA LYS A 232 10.59 1.62 16.08
C LYS A 232 9.80 2.69 15.33
N ASP A 233 9.82 2.72 14.01
CA ASP A 233 8.90 3.56 13.23
C ASP A 233 7.44 3.11 13.45
N LEU A 234 6.52 4.05 13.21
CA LEU A 234 5.07 3.79 13.29
C LEU A 234 4.53 3.39 11.92
N ILE A 235 3.96 2.20 11.85
CA ILE A 235 3.31 1.65 10.66
C ILE A 235 1.79 1.82 10.79
N LEU A 236 1.14 2.26 9.72
CA LEU A 236 -0.32 2.40 9.66
C LEU A 236 -0.94 1.38 8.71
N ASP A 237 -2.11 0.87 9.10
CA ASP A 237 -3.04 0.21 8.19
C ASP A 237 -4.48 0.74 8.42
N PRO A 238 -5.02 1.61 7.55
CA PRO A 238 -6.38 2.14 7.69
C PRO A 238 -7.49 1.11 7.44
N PHE A 239 -7.14 -0.09 6.97
CA PHE A 239 -8.04 -1.20 6.66
C PHE A 239 -7.45 -2.52 7.20
N ILE A 240 -7.12 -2.53 8.49
CA ILE A 240 -6.23 -3.55 9.07
C ILE A 240 -6.78 -4.98 9.00
N GLY A 241 -8.11 -5.15 8.92
CA GLY A 241 -8.77 -6.43 8.77
C GLY A 241 -8.27 -7.43 9.81
N SER A 242 -7.69 -8.53 9.32
CA SER A 242 -7.18 -9.62 10.17
C SER A 242 -5.77 -9.40 10.75
N GLY A 243 -5.17 -8.21 10.61
CA GLY A 243 -3.95 -7.83 11.34
C GLY A 243 -2.62 -8.12 10.65
N THR A 244 -2.57 -8.46 9.36
CA THR A 244 -1.31 -8.80 8.66
C THR A 244 -0.24 -7.71 8.83
N THR A 245 -0.60 -6.44 8.60
CA THR A 245 0.36 -5.32 8.72
C THR A 245 0.90 -5.17 10.14
N ALA A 246 0.04 -5.31 11.15
CA ALA A 246 0.43 -5.24 12.56
C ALA A 246 1.35 -6.39 12.99
N ILE A 247 1.05 -7.62 12.54
CA ILE A 247 1.91 -8.80 12.77
C ILE A 247 3.29 -8.53 12.17
N SER A 248 3.34 -8.12 10.90
CA SER A 248 4.60 -7.86 10.21
C SER A 248 5.40 -6.71 10.83
N ALA A 249 4.74 -5.65 11.30
CA ALA A 249 5.38 -4.56 12.03
C ALA A 249 6.01 -5.05 13.34
N LYS A 250 5.24 -5.78 14.15
CA LYS A 250 5.72 -6.34 15.42
C LYS A 250 6.90 -7.29 15.24
N LEU A 251 6.82 -8.22 14.29
CA LEU A 251 7.90 -9.17 13.96
C LEU A 251 9.20 -8.49 13.52
N LEU A 252 9.12 -7.25 13.05
CA LEU A 252 10.26 -6.45 12.63
C LEU A 252 10.61 -5.36 13.67
N ASP A 253 10.07 -5.40 14.88
CA ASP A 253 10.32 -4.39 15.92
C ASP A 253 9.94 -2.95 15.49
N ARG A 254 8.81 -2.83 14.78
CA ARG A 254 8.11 -1.57 14.52
C ARG A 254 6.83 -1.51 15.35
N ASP A 255 6.38 -0.29 15.63
CA ASP A 255 5.06 -0.08 16.23
C ASP A 255 4.01 0.00 15.12
N TYR A 256 2.76 -0.33 15.45
CA TYR A 256 1.66 -0.22 14.49
C TYR A 256 0.46 0.55 15.05
N ILE A 257 -0.34 1.11 14.15
CA ILE A 257 -1.72 1.50 14.39
C ILE A 257 -2.56 0.96 13.25
N GLY A 258 -3.76 0.47 13.55
CA GLY A 258 -4.71 0.15 12.50
C GLY A 258 -6.15 0.45 12.86
N TYR A 259 -6.98 0.55 11.84
CA TYR A 259 -8.40 0.86 11.95
C TYR A 259 -9.22 -0.26 11.31
N GLU A 260 -10.27 -0.66 12.01
CA GLU A 260 -11.24 -1.67 11.57
C GLU A 260 -12.62 -1.28 12.10
N LEU A 261 -13.65 -1.39 11.26
CA LEU A 261 -15.01 -1.03 11.65
C LEU A 261 -15.68 -2.15 12.45
N ASN A 262 -15.42 -3.39 12.06
CA ASN A 262 -16.08 -4.54 12.66
C ASN A 262 -15.32 -5.01 13.92
N PRO A 263 -15.94 -4.95 15.10
CA PRO A 263 -15.31 -5.39 16.35
C PRO A 263 -14.88 -6.88 16.32
N ASP A 264 -15.57 -7.74 15.57
CA ASP A 264 -15.18 -9.15 15.46
C ASP A 264 -13.83 -9.28 14.73
N TYR A 265 -13.64 -8.58 13.62
CA TYR A 265 -12.36 -8.56 12.89
C TYR A 265 -11.23 -8.01 13.78
N VAL A 266 -11.51 -7.03 14.65
CA VAL A 266 -10.54 -6.52 15.64
C VAL A 266 -10.10 -7.62 16.60
N GLU A 267 -11.03 -8.38 17.16
CA GLU A 267 -10.71 -9.46 18.11
C GLU A 267 -9.93 -10.60 17.44
N ILE A 268 -10.26 -10.93 16.19
CA ILE A 268 -9.47 -11.85 15.38
C ILE A 268 -8.05 -11.33 15.16
N ALA A 269 -7.90 -10.06 14.79
CA ALA A 269 -6.59 -9.47 14.55
C ALA A 269 -5.73 -9.51 15.82
N LYS A 270 -6.27 -9.14 16.99
CA LYS A 270 -5.57 -9.23 18.28
C LYS A 270 -5.09 -10.64 18.58
N LYS A 271 -5.97 -11.65 18.48
CA LYS A 271 -5.61 -13.06 18.69
C LYS A 271 -4.52 -13.53 17.74
N ARG A 272 -4.58 -13.12 16.47
CA ARG A 272 -3.55 -13.47 15.49
C ARG A 272 -2.21 -12.80 15.79
N ILE A 273 -2.22 -11.54 16.21
CA ILE A 273 -1.02 -10.81 16.62
C ILE A 273 -0.36 -11.50 17.81
N GLU A 274 -1.14 -11.88 18.82
CA GLU A 274 -0.62 -12.62 19.98
C GLU A 274 0.00 -13.95 19.57
N ASN A 275 -0.69 -14.75 18.74
CA ASN A 275 -0.21 -16.08 18.34
C ASN A 275 1.03 -16.06 17.45
N GLU A 276 1.20 -15.04 16.60
CA GLU A 276 2.32 -14.98 15.63
C GLU A 276 3.55 -14.26 16.19
N VAL A 277 3.40 -13.48 17.27
CA VAL A 277 4.47 -12.66 17.88
C VAL A 277 4.96 -13.23 19.23
N SER A 278 4.24 -14.19 19.82
CA SER A 278 4.67 -14.95 21.01
C SER A 278 5.81 -15.91 20.68
#